data_AF-A0A535ILL9-F1
#
_entry.id   AF-A0A535ILL9-F1
#
_cell.length_a   1.000
_cell.length_b   1.000
_cell.length_c   1.000
_cell.angle_alpha   90.00
_cell.angle_beta   90.00
_cell.angle_gamma   90.00
#
_symmetry.space_group_name_H-M   'P 1'
#
loop_
_entity.id
_entity.type
_entity.pdbx_description
1 polymer ?
#
loop_
_entity_poly.entity_id
_entity_poly.type
_entity_poly.pdbx_seq_one_letter_code
_entity_poly.pdbx_strand_id
1 'polypeptide(L)' 'DWTLIRPSFLTDGPRTRQYRSGPDLRMHVTSHISRADVAAYMLQRITDTASVHKALAITA' A
#
# COMPACT_ATOMS: atom_id res chain seq x y z
N ASP A 1 13.49 13.60 0.36
CA ASP A 1 12.24 13.26 -0.34
C ASP A 1 11.49 12.21 0.47
N TRP A 2 10.16 12.17 0.41
CA TRP A 2 9.34 11.23 1.18
C TRP A 2 8.19 10.66 0.37
N THR A 3 7.78 9.44 0.69
CA THR A 3 6.53 8.82 0.21
C THR A 3 5.84 8.19 1.41
N LEU A 4 4.57 8.52 1.65
CA LEU A 4 3.80 7.95 2.75
C LEU A 4 2.93 6.80 2.22
N ILE A 5 3.01 5.64 2.86
CA ILE A 5 2.20 4.46 2.54
C ILE A 5 1.17 4.25 3.65
N ARG A 6 -0.12 4.26 3.31
CA ARG A 6 -1.25 4.13 4.25
C ARG A 6 -1.98 2.79 4.03
N PRO A 7 -1.55 1.71 4.69
CA PRO A 7 -2.21 0.42 4.55
C PRO A 7 -3.56 0.40 5.29
N SER A 8 -4.49 -0.42 4.80
CA SER A 8 -5.64 -0.88 5.57
C SER A 8 -5.22 -1.85 6.69
N PHE A 9 -6.18 -2.49 7.39
CA PHE A 9 -5.88 -3.39 8.51
C PHE A 9 -4.84 -4.46 8.12
N LEU A 10 -3.74 -4.53 8.88
CA LEU A 10 -2.62 -5.40 8.56
C LEU A 10 -2.87 -6.84 9.01
N THR A 11 -2.63 -7.79 8.11
CA THR A 11 -2.70 -9.23 8.37
C THR A 11 -1.35 -9.91 8.10
N ASP A 12 -1.18 -11.13 8.61
CA ASP A 12 0.02 -11.97 8.40
C ASP A 12 -0.17 -13.02 7.31
N GLY A 13 -1.10 -12.77 6.38
CA GLY A 13 -1.32 -13.65 5.23
C GLY A 13 -0.12 -13.68 4.26
N PRO A 14 -0.09 -14.67 3.36
CA PRO A 14 0.91 -14.73 2.30
C PRO A 14 0.78 -13.54 1.34
N ARG A 15 1.84 -13.28 0.57
CA ARG A 15 1.83 -12.29 -0.51
C ARG A 15 0.82 -12.72 -1.58
N THR A 16 -0.19 -11.90 -1.83
CA THR A 16 -1.26 -12.21 -2.80
C THR A 16 -1.02 -11.53 -4.16
N ARG A 17 -0.31 -10.40 -4.17
CA ARG A 17 -0.22 -9.46 -5.31
C ARG A 17 -1.58 -8.94 -5.79
N GLN A 18 -2.62 -9.09 -5.00
CA GLN A 18 -3.97 -8.62 -5.28
C GLN A 18 -4.23 -7.46 -4.32
N TYR A 19 -3.94 -6.25 -4.78
CA TYR A 19 -4.20 -5.03 -4.03
C TYR A 19 -4.41 -3.85 -4.97
N ARG A 20 -5.12 -2.84 -4.47
CA ARG A 20 -5.29 -1.54 -5.09
C ARG A 20 -4.50 -0.51 -4.30
N SER A 21 -3.98 0.49 -5.01
CA SER A 21 -3.25 1.60 -4.38
C SER A 21 -3.54 2.93 -5.07
N GLY A 22 -3.56 4.03 -4.32
CA GLY A 22 -3.72 5.37 -4.87
C GLY A 22 -3.84 6.46 -3.81
N PRO A 23 -3.69 7.75 -4.17
CA PRO A 23 -3.81 8.87 -3.23
C PRO A 23 -5.23 9.01 -2.66
N ASP A 24 -6.25 8.76 -3.49
CA ASP A 24 -7.67 8.93 -3.15
C ASP A 24 -8.42 7.59 -3.00
N LEU A 25 -7.67 6.50 -2.76
CA LEU A 25 -8.25 5.19 -2.55
C LEU A 25 -9.07 5.16 -1.25
N ARG A 26 -10.38 4.93 -1.39
CA ARG A 26 -11.30 4.78 -0.27
C ARG A 26 -11.19 3.37 0.32
N MET A 27 -10.95 3.29 1.62
CA MET A 27 -10.90 2.05 2.38
C MET A 27 -12.17 1.93 3.25
N HIS A 28 -12.67 0.71 3.41
CA HIS A 28 -13.77 0.40 4.31
C HIS A 28 -13.24 -0.13 5.65
N VAL A 29 -14.07 -0.18 6.69
CA VAL A 29 -13.65 -0.71 8.01
C VAL A 29 -13.25 -2.20 7.94
N THR A 30 -13.73 -2.92 6.92
CA THR A 30 -13.42 -4.34 6.66
C THR A 30 -12.22 -4.53 5.73
N SER A 31 -11.65 -3.45 5.20
CA SER A 31 -10.49 -3.49 4.32
C SER A 31 -9.26 -3.98 5.08
N HIS A 32 -8.54 -4.93 4.49
CA HIS A 32 -7.35 -5.52 5.06
C HIS A 32 -6.29 -5.76 3.98
N ILE A 33 -5.04 -5.93 4.40
CA ILE A 33 -3.93 -6.25 3.50
C ILE A 33 -2.84 -7.00 4.24
N SER A 34 -2.19 -7.96 3.56
CA SER A 34 -1.06 -8.69 4.12
C SER A 34 0.17 -7.77 4.26
N ARG A 35 0.92 -7.93 5.35
CA ARG A 35 2.23 -7.26 5.52
C ARG A 35 3.18 -7.58 4.35
N ALA A 36 3.08 -8.79 3.80
CA ALA A 36 3.88 -9.24 2.66
C ALA A 36 3.57 -8.45 1.37
N ASP A 37 2.30 -8.11 1.13
CA ASP A 37 1.91 -7.26 0.00
C ASP A 37 2.33 -5.81 0.20
N VAL A 38 2.20 -5.28 1.42
CA VAL A 38 2.68 -3.93 1.76
C VAL A 38 4.19 -3.82 1.54
N ALA A 39 4.98 -4.79 2.01
CA ALA A 39 6.43 -4.81 1.80
C ALA A 39 6.78 -4.85 0.31
N ALA A 40 6.09 -5.70 -0.47
CA ALA A 40 6.28 -5.78 -1.91
C ALA A 40 5.96 -4.44 -2.61
N TYR A 41 4.90 -3.77 -2.18
CA TYR A 41 4.51 -2.47 -2.71
C TYR A 41 5.52 -1.36 -2.36
N MET A 42 6.02 -1.35 -1.11
CA MET A 42 7.06 -0.41 -0.69
C MET A 42 8.31 -0.53 -1.57
N LEU A 43 8.76 -1.75 -1.84
CA LEU A 43 9.92 -1.99 -2.71
C LEU A 43 9.73 -1.44 -4.13
N GLN A 44 8.51 -1.52 -4.68
CA GLN A 44 8.20 -0.95 -6.00
C GLN A 44 8.22 0.58 -6.03
N ARG A 45 8.05 1.26 -4.88
CA ARG A 45 8.03 2.73 -4.80
C ARG A 45 9.40 3.36 -4.51
N ILE A 46 10.42 2.56 -4.20
CA ILE A 46 11.77 3.09 -3.94
C ILE A 46 12.35 3.79 -5.17
N THR A 47 12.07 3.28 -6.38
CA THR A 47 12.56 3.85 -7.64
C THR A 47 11.53 4.72 -8.36
N ASP A 48 10.36 4.93 -7.77
CA ASP A 48 9.28 5.69 -8.39
C ASP A 48 9.30 7.15 -7.93
N THR A 49 9.72 8.04 -8.83
CA THR A 49 9.71 9.48 -8.57
C THR A 49 8.30 10.08 -8.61
N ALA A 50 7.31 9.37 -9.17
CA ALA A 50 5.94 9.87 -9.21
C ALA A 50 5.24 9.81 -7.84
N SER A 51 5.75 9.05 -6.87
CA SER A 51 5.21 8.95 -5.51
C SER A 51 5.82 9.94 -4.51
N VAL A 52 6.85 10.66 -4.94
CA VAL A 52 7.50 11.74 -4.19
C VAL A 52 6.47 12.74 -3.66
N HIS A 53 6.55 13.01 -2.36
CA HIS A 53 5.68 13.90 -1.60
C HIS A 53 4.18 13.53 -1.66
N LYS A 54 3.86 12.25 -1.83
CA LYS A 54 2.46 11.76 -1.87
C LYS A 54 2.16 10.74 -0.78
N ALA A 55 0.88 10.71 -0.40
CA ALA A 55 0.32 9.74 0.54
C ALA A 55 -0.53 8.70 -0.20
N LEU A 56 0.04 7.53 -0.44
CA LEU A 56 -0.60 6.44 -1.18
C LEU A 56 -1.28 5.48 -0.22
N ALA A 57 -2.60 5.38 -0.30
CA ALA A 57 -3.34 4.33 0.37
C ALA A 57 -3.20 3.00 -0.37
N ILE A 58 -3.22 1.89 0.37
CA ILE A 58 -3.14 0.53 -0.18
C ILE A 58 -4.06 -0.44 0.59
N THR A 59 -4.81 -1.26 -0.13
CA THR A 59 -5.67 -2.31 0.44
C THR A 59 -5.86 -3.46 -0.57
N ALA A 60 -6.21 -4.65 -0.10
CA ALA A 60 -6.55 -5.78 -0.97
C ALA A 60 -7.76 -5.49 -1.87
#